data_AF-A0A2W5EMV0-F1
#
_entry.id   AF-A0A2W5EMV0-F1
#
_cell.length_a   1.000
_cell.length_b   1.000
_cell.length_c   1.000
_cell.angle_alpha   90.00
_cell.angle_beta   90.00
_cell.angle_gamma   90.00
#
_symmetry.space_group_name_H-M   'P 1'
#
loop_
_entity.id
_entity.type
_entity.pdbx_description
1 polymer ?
#
loop_
_entity_poly.entity_id
_entity_poly.type
_entity_poly.pdbx_seq_one_letter_code
_entity_poly.pdbx_strand_id
1 'polypeptide(L)'
;IASFAIFLAENRGHYMIENIIEDGINDFITAHLYKFPQAWSNPIHFSGSIAYGFKDVLIDLCNSYELTVGSIIKEPMPGLIKFYNSKQ
;
A
#
# COMPACT_ATOMS: atom_id res chain seq x y z
N ILE A 1 11.73 9.60 9.13
CA ILE A 1 10.98 8.70 8.22
C ILE A 1 9.51 9.14 8.13
N ALA A 2 8.75 9.19 9.23
CA ALA A 2 7.37 9.68 9.20
C ALA A 2 7.23 11.13 8.68
N SER A 3 8.16 12.02 9.05
CA SER A 3 8.23 13.39 8.52
C SER A 3 8.42 13.46 7.00
N PHE A 4 9.12 12.49 6.41
CA PHE A 4 9.33 12.43 4.96
C PHE A 4 8.04 12.07 4.23
N ALA A 5 7.28 11.10 4.76
CA ALA A 5 5.98 10.76 4.21
C ALA A 5 4.98 11.92 4.28
N ILE A 6 5.00 12.70 5.38
CA ILE A 6 4.18 13.91 5.50
C ILE A 6 4.58 14.94 4.44
N PHE A 7 5.88 15.20 4.27
CA PHE A 7 6.38 16.11 3.24
C PHE A 7 5.94 15.70 1.82
N LEU A 8 6.03 14.41 1.49
CA LEU A 8 5.56 13.90 0.20
C LEU A 8 4.05 14.09 0.01
N ALA A 9 3.26 13.86 1.07
CA ALA A 9 1.81 14.05 1.03
C ALA A 9 1.42 15.53 0.88
N GLU A 10 2.14 16.46 1.52
CA GLU A 10 1.88 17.90 1.44
C GLU A 10 2.25 18.50 0.06
N ASN A 11 3.13 17.83 -0.69
CA ASN A 11 3.63 18.30 -1.99
C ASN A 11 3.15 17.44 -3.18
N ARG A 12 2.02 16.73 -3.02
CA ARG A 12 1.37 15.97 -4.10
C ARG A 12 1.05 16.87 -5.31
N GLY A 13 1.08 16.29 -6.49
CA GLY A 13 0.88 16.98 -7.77
C GLY A 13 2.14 17.64 -8.35
N HIS A 14 3.22 17.78 -7.57
CA HIS A 14 4.53 18.13 -8.13
C HIS A 14 5.16 16.90 -8.77
N TYR A 15 5.52 16.98 -10.06
CA TYR A 15 5.99 15.83 -10.86
C TYR A 15 7.11 15.02 -10.16
N MET A 16 8.09 15.72 -9.57
CA MET A 16 9.20 15.05 -8.89
C MET A 16 8.75 14.28 -7.64
N ILE A 17 7.74 14.78 -6.94
CA ILE A 17 7.20 14.15 -5.73
C ILE A 17 6.39 12.91 -6.11
N GLU A 18 5.58 13.01 -7.16
CA GLU A 18 4.85 11.87 -7.73
C GLU A 18 5.84 10.76 -8.14
N ASN A 19 6.90 11.10 -8.87
CA ASN A 19 7.94 10.14 -9.26
C ASN A 19 8.60 9.47 -8.06
N ILE A 20 8.95 10.23 -7.01
CA ILE A 20 9.56 9.66 -5.79
C ILE A 20 8.61 8.64 -5.12
N ILE A 21 7.31 8.93 -5.09
CA ILE A 21 6.31 8.04 -4.48
C ILE A 21 6.14 6.78 -5.35
N GLU A 22 6.00 6.95 -6.66
CA GLU A 22 5.89 5.85 -7.61
C GLU A 22 7.12 4.93 -7.57
N ASP A 23 8.32 5.49 -7.66
CA ASP A 23 9.59 4.75 -7.61
C ASP A 23 9.72 3.99 -6.29
N GLY A 24 9.44 4.64 -5.16
CA GLY A 24 9.54 4.01 -3.84
C GLY A 24 8.56 2.85 -3.65
N ILE A 25 7.34 2.95 -4.17
CA ILE A 25 6.36 1.87 -4.13
C ILE A 25 6.74 0.76 -5.13
N ASN A 26 7.21 1.12 -6.32
CA ASN A 26 7.67 0.17 -7.31
C ASN A 26 8.85 -0.68 -6.81
N ASP A 27 9.83 -0.04 -6.18
CA ASP A 27 10.94 -0.71 -5.51
C ASP A 27 10.44 -1.67 -4.42
N PHE A 28 9.41 -1.29 -3.67
CA PHE A 28 8.80 -2.19 -2.68
C PHE A 28 8.19 -3.43 -3.34
N ILE A 29 7.38 -3.26 -4.41
CA ILE A 29 6.71 -4.35 -5.12
C ILE A 29 7.74 -5.33 -5.69
N THR A 30 8.73 -4.82 -6.41
CA THR A 30 9.77 -5.64 -7.06
C THR A 30 10.69 -6.31 -6.04
N ALA A 31 11.06 -5.63 -4.96
CA ALA A 31 11.95 -6.20 -3.95
C ALA A 31 11.26 -7.18 -3.01
N HIS A 32 9.96 -7.04 -2.76
CA HIS A 32 9.25 -7.82 -1.74
C HIS A 32 8.16 -8.72 -2.32
N LEU A 33 7.25 -8.20 -3.14
CA LEU A 33 6.09 -8.98 -3.61
C LEU A 33 6.48 -9.99 -4.69
N TYR A 34 7.34 -9.60 -5.63
CA TYR A 34 7.75 -10.45 -6.76
C TYR A 34 8.48 -11.73 -6.38
N LYS A 35 9.06 -11.77 -5.18
CA LYS A 35 9.73 -12.96 -4.66
C LYS A 35 8.75 -14.07 -4.26
N PHE A 36 7.46 -13.76 -4.20
CA PHE A 36 6.41 -14.70 -3.82
C PHE A 36 5.49 -14.97 -5.02
N PRO A 37 5.61 -16.13 -5.69
CA PRO A 37 4.70 -16.50 -6.78
C PRO A 37 3.22 -16.49 -6.36
N GLN A 38 2.94 -16.65 -5.07
CA GLN A 38 1.60 -16.57 -4.51
C GLN A 38 0.96 -15.18 -4.62
N ALA A 39 1.75 -14.13 -4.87
CA ALA A 39 1.29 -12.76 -5.03
C ALA A 39 0.33 -12.59 -6.23
N TRP A 40 0.47 -13.43 -7.27
CA TRP A 40 -0.43 -13.44 -8.43
C TRP A 40 -1.68 -14.30 -8.25
N SER A 41 -1.69 -15.22 -7.28
CA SER A 41 -2.82 -16.11 -7.04
C SER A 41 -3.70 -15.71 -5.87
N ASN A 42 -3.25 -14.79 -5.02
CA ASN A 42 -3.97 -14.35 -3.83
C ASN A 42 -4.02 -12.82 -3.70
N PRO A 43 -5.11 -12.26 -3.18
CA PRO A 43 -5.18 -10.83 -2.89
C PRO A 43 -4.11 -10.39 -1.88
N ILE A 44 -3.45 -9.26 -2.16
CA ILE A 44 -2.42 -8.67 -1.30
C ILE A 44 -3.07 -7.60 -0.43
N HIS A 45 -2.99 -7.79 0.88
CA HIS A 45 -3.55 -6.87 1.87
C HIS A 45 -2.42 -6.00 2.45
N PHE A 46 -2.67 -4.70 2.57
CA PHE A 46 -1.70 -3.74 3.10
C PHE A 46 -2.20 -3.10 4.39
N SER A 47 -1.27 -2.79 5.28
CA SER A 47 -1.55 -2.08 6.53
C SER A 47 -0.50 -1.00 6.78
N GLY A 48 -0.92 0.12 7.38
CA GLY A 48 -0.04 1.19 7.84
C GLY A 48 -0.34 2.55 7.20
N SER A 49 0.16 3.62 7.82
CA SER A 49 -0.11 5.00 7.41
C SER A 49 0.41 5.33 6.01
N ILE A 50 1.53 4.73 5.58
CA ILE A 50 2.11 4.94 4.25
C ILE A 50 1.23 4.30 3.18
N ALA A 51 0.93 3.00 3.34
CA ALA A 51 0.07 2.27 2.42
C ALA A 51 -1.32 2.90 2.30
N TYR A 52 -1.86 3.41 3.41
CA TYR A 52 -3.14 4.10 3.42
C TYR A 52 -3.07 5.51 2.81
N GLY A 53 -1.98 6.23 3.05
CA GLY A 53 -1.78 7.61 2.58
C GLY A 53 -1.54 7.72 1.08
N PHE A 54 -0.83 6.75 0.49
CA PHE A 54 -0.51 6.68 -0.95
C PHE A 54 -1.21 5.51 -1.64
N LYS A 55 -2.42 5.17 -1.17
CA LYS A 55 -3.18 4.00 -1.65
C LYS A 55 -3.54 4.07 -3.12
N ASP A 56 -3.72 5.28 -3.65
CA ASP A 56 -3.98 5.56 -5.06
C ASP A 56 -2.83 5.04 -5.93
N VAL A 57 -1.62 5.53 -5.66
CA VAL A 57 -0.40 5.10 -6.39
C VAL A 57 -0.12 3.62 -6.17
N LEU A 58 -0.33 3.13 -4.94
CA LEU A 58 -0.16 1.71 -4.60
C LEU A 58 -1.08 0.79 -5.41
N ILE A 59 -2.37 1.16 -5.53
CA ILE A 59 -3.36 0.39 -6.30
C ILE A 59 -2.99 0.42 -7.78
N ASP A 60 -2.65 1.60 -8.32
CA ASP A 60 -2.32 1.75 -9.73
C ASP A 60 -1.09 0.92 -10.13
N LEU A 61 -0.05 0.93 -9.30
CA LEU A 61 1.13 0.10 -9.51
C LEU A 61 0.85 -1.39 -9.34
N CYS A 62 0.07 -1.80 -8.33
CA CYS A 62 -0.29 -3.22 -8.21
C CYS A 62 -1.09 -3.71 -9.43
N ASN A 63 -2.01 -2.89 -9.95
CA ASN A 63 -2.78 -3.21 -11.14
C ASN A 63 -1.89 -3.32 -12.40
N SER A 64 -0.88 -2.44 -12.54
CA SER A 64 0.05 -2.51 -13.67
C SER A 64 0.91 -3.79 -13.66
N TYR A 65 1.09 -4.39 -12.48
CA TYR A 65 1.78 -5.66 -12.27
C TYR A 65 0.87 -6.89 -12.21
N GLU A 66 -0.42 -6.73 -12.54
CA GLU A 66 -1.44 -7.79 -12.48
C GLU A 66 -1.58 -8.40 -11.08
N LEU A 67 -1.25 -7.64 -10.04
CA LEU A 67 -1.41 -8.04 -8.64
C LEU A 67 -2.78 -7.62 -8.14
N THR A 68 -3.52 -8.58 -7.59
CA THR A 68 -4.84 -8.29 -7.01
C THR A 68 -4.68 -7.63 -5.64
N VAL A 69 -5.15 -6.40 -5.49
CA VAL A 69 -5.15 -5.70 -4.20
C VAL A 69 -6.38 -6.09 -3.38
N GLY A 70 -6.16 -6.49 -2.14
CA GLY A 70 -7.19 -6.73 -1.13
C GLY A 70 -7.52 -5.48 -0.31
N SER A 71 -7.56 -5.63 1.01
CA SER A 71 -7.82 -4.52 1.92
C SER A 71 -6.57 -3.69 2.17
N ILE A 72 -6.71 -2.36 2.14
CA ILE A 72 -5.70 -1.41 2.60
C ILE A 72 -6.24 -0.70 3.84
N ILE A 73 -5.61 -0.94 4.99
CA ILE A 73 -6.06 -0.38 6.28
C ILE A 73 -4.99 0.50 6.91
N LYS A 74 -5.40 1.59 7.58
CA LYS A 74 -4.46 2.49 8.26
C LYS A 74 -3.86 1.84 9.51
N GLU A 75 -4.71 1.23 10.31
CA GLU A 75 -4.34 0.57 11.56
C GLU A 75 -5.10 -0.76 11.67
N PRO A 76 -4.47 -1.84 12.16
CA PRO A 76 -5.09 -3.17 12.18
C PRO A 76 -6.11 -3.36 13.30
N MET A 77 -6.02 -2.55 14.37
CA MET A 77 -6.83 -2.72 15.59
C MET A 77 -8.35 -2.70 15.33
N PRO A 78 -8.92 -1.74 14.58
CA PRO A 78 -10.36 -1.75 14.29
C PRO A 78 -10.84 -3.01 13.55
N GLY A 79 -10.02 -3.53 12.61
CA GLY A 79 -10.32 -4.76 11.88
C GLY A 79 -10.35 -5.98 12.79
N LEU A 80 -9.40 -6.05 13.73
CA LEU A 80 -9.32 -7.13 14.71
C LEU A 80 -10.54 -7.17 15.63
N ILE A 81 -10.94 -6.01 16.15
CA ILE A 81 -12.13 -5.90 17.02
C ILE A 81 -13.39 -6.36 16.27
N LYS A 82 -13.55 -5.94 15.01
CA LYS A 82 -14.69 -6.36 14.16
C LYS A 82 -14.72 -7.88 13.97
N PHE A 83 -13.58 -8.51 13.72
CA PHE A 83 -13.49 -9.97 13.52
C PHE A 83 -13.92 -10.75 14.76
N TYR A 84 -13.50 -10.32 15.95
CA TYR A 84 -13.89 -10.97 17.21
C TYR A 84 -15.36 -10.75 17.54
N ASN A 85 -15.90 -9.56 17.27
CA ASN A 85 -17.33 -9.26 17.49
C ASN A 85 -18.26 -9.96 16.48
N SER A 86 -17.80 -10.26 15.26
CA SER A 86 -18.61 -10.97 14.25
C SER A 86 -18.62 -12.50 14.42
N LYS A 87 -17.85 -13.03 15.36
CA LYS A 87 -17.76 -14.48 15.66
C LYS A 87 -18.63 -14.90 16.87
N GLN A 88 -19.32 -13.96 17.52
CA GLN A 88 -20.45 -14.23 18.41
C GLN A 88 -21.75 -14.24 17.60
#